data_AF-A0A9W3YKN2-F1
#
_entry.id   AF-A0A9W3YKN2-F1
#
_cell.length_a   1.000
_cell.length_b   1.000
_cell.length_c   1.000
_cell.angle_alpha   90.00
_cell.angle_beta   90.00
_cell.angle_gamma   90.00
#
_symmetry.space_group_name_H-M   'P 1'
#
loop_
_entity.id
_entity.type
_entity.pdbx_description
1 polymer ?
#
loop_
_entity_poly.entity_id
_entity_poly.type
_entity_poly.pdbx_seq_one_letter_code
_entity_poly.pdbx_strand_id
1 'polypeptide(L)'
;MEITANETGFNEEGSRKGKVTIVTKANTFTIHTDYVDDAYYLASVFEDVAEEIEIVENKPKIHEDLRSLLDRTKEVFVGSFINRSNELIFDRRSNLYFRLDDVETVLEFKCKMMAWLSRPITKSLSDYKARIVLQRFNELLGTNFSRADMELIYDRLGNGVAKTLCIEFIESNYDLSLLKR
;
A
#
# COMPACT_ATOMS: atom_id res chain seq x y z
N MET A 1 20.60 18.39 4.40
CA MET A 1 20.18 17.69 5.63
C MET A 1 20.44 18.67 6.77
N GLU A 2 19.51 18.82 7.69
CA GLU A 2 19.66 19.67 8.87
C GLU A 2 19.85 18.77 10.08
N ILE A 3 20.87 19.05 10.90
CA ILE A 3 21.24 18.24 12.06
C ILE A 3 21.29 19.17 13.25
N THR A 4 20.62 18.80 14.34
CA THR A 4 20.59 19.61 15.56
C THR A 4 20.70 18.72 16.78
N ALA A 5 21.50 19.11 17.77
CA ALA A 5 21.56 18.46 19.07
C ALA A 5 21.02 19.38 20.17
N ASN A 6 20.32 18.81 21.15
CA ASN A 6 19.83 19.54 22.30
C ASN A 6 19.75 18.68 23.57
N GLU A 7 19.83 19.31 24.73
CA GLU A 7 19.51 18.68 26.02
C GLU A 7 18.00 18.41 26.09
N THR A 8 17.62 17.26 26.66
CA THR A 8 16.20 16.87 26.80
C THR A 8 15.76 16.59 28.23
N GLY A 9 16.65 16.69 29.20
CA GLY A 9 16.37 16.45 30.62
C GLY A 9 17.49 15.68 31.30
N PHE A 10 17.14 14.93 32.35
CA PHE A 10 18.09 14.15 33.14
C PHE A 10 17.81 12.63 33.04
N ASN A 11 18.85 11.82 33.16
CA ASN A 11 18.75 10.36 33.26
C ASN A 11 18.53 9.92 34.71
N GLU A 12 18.33 8.61 34.92
CA GLU A 12 18.06 8.04 36.25
C GLU A 12 19.24 8.24 37.22
N GLU A 13 20.45 8.46 36.70
CA GLU A 13 21.66 8.75 37.46
C GLU A 13 21.86 10.26 37.71
N GLY A 14 20.93 11.12 37.26
CA GLY A 14 21.02 12.57 37.40
C GLY A 14 21.94 13.27 36.41
N SER A 15 22.44 12.57 35.38
CA SER A 15 23.21 13.16 34.27
C SER A 15 22.31 13.73 33.18
N ARG A 16 22.77 14.74 32.43
CA ARG A 16 21.97 15.38 31.37
C ARG A 16 21.83 14.47 30.15
N LYS A 17 20.61 14.20 29.70
CA LYS A 17 20.29 13.45 28.46
C LYS A 17 20.31 14.34 27.23
N GLY A 18 20.67 13.74 26.09
CA GLY A 18 20.71 14.41 24.80
C GLY A 18 19.72 13.87 23.79
N LYS A 19 19.49 14.67 22.76
CA LYS A 19 18.76 14.29 21.56
C LYS A 19 19.45 14.88 20.34
N VAL A 20 19.65 14.06 19.31
CA VAL A 20 20.01 14.49 17.96
C VAL A 20 18.76 14.39 17.08
N THR A 21 18.45 15.46 16.35
CA THR A 21 17.39 15.48 15.33
C THR A 21 18.03 15.68 13.97
N ILE A 22 17.67 14.82 13.01
CA ILE A 22 18.14 14.88 11.63
C ILE A 22 16.92 15.06 10.73
N VAL A 23 16.87 16.18 10.01
CA VAL A 23 15.79 16.51 9.08
C VAL A 23 16.31 16.43 7.65
N THR A 24 15.63 15.63 6.84
CA THR A 24 15.84 15.52 5.40
C THR A 24 14.63 16.09 4.66
N LYS A 25 14.65 16.11 3.32
CA LYS A 25 13.48 16.56 2.54
C LYS A 25 12.22 15.72 2.77
N ALA A 26 12.38 14.46 3.15
CA ALA A 26 11.27 13.49 3.22
C ALA A 26 11.02 12.94 4.63
N ASN A 27 12.02 12.96 5.50
CA ASN A 27 11.97 12.26 6.80
C ASN A 27 12.63 13.07 7.91
N THR A 28 12.17 12.82 9.14
CA THR A 28 12.79 13.31 10.37
C THR A 28 13.20 12.11 11.23
N PHE A 29 14.47 12.07 11.63
CA PHE A 29 15.03 11.03 12.49
C PHE A 29 15.42 11.63 13.84
N THR A 30 15.32 10.85 14.91
CA THR A 30 15.69 11.28 16.26
C THR A 30 16.49 10.18 16.95
N ILE A 31 17.64 10.55 17.51
CA ILE A 31 18.49 9.67 18.33
C ILE A 31 18.50 10.26 19.74
N HIS A 32 18.07 9.47 20.72
CA HIS A 32 18.15 9.84 22.13
C HIS A 32 19.40 9.24 22.75
N THR A 33 20.13 10.03 23.53
CA THR A 33 21.36 9.61 24.21
C THR A 33 21.19 9.78 25.72
N ASP A 34 21.85 8.91 26.49
CA ASP A 34 21.83 9.02 27.95
C ASP A 34 22.67 10.19 28.47
N TYR A 35 23.62 10.68 27.65
CA TYR A 35 24.45 11.85 27.93
C TYR A 35 24.35 12.90 26.82
N VAL A 36 24.22 14.17 27.19
CA VAL A 36 24.09 15.29 26.24
C VAL A 36 25.34 15.47 25.39
N ASP A 37 26.52 15.19 25.94
CA ASP A 37 27.80 15.28 25.23
C ASP A 37 27.86 14.26 24.08
N ASP A 38 27.28 13.07 24.26
CA ASP A 38 27.16 12.08 23.19
C ASP A 38 26.29 12.60 22.04
N ALA A 39 25.21 13.34 22.34
CA ALA A 39 24.37 13.92 21.30
C ALA A 39 25.12 14.98 20.49
N TYR A 40 25.90 15.84 21.16
CA TYR A 40 26.73 16.84 20.45
C TYR A 40 27.85 16.17 19.64
N TYR A 41 28.51 15.15 20.19
CA TYR A 41 29.52 14.37 19.47
C TYR A 41 28.92 13.71 18.23
N LEU A 42 27.79 13.03 18.37
CA LEU A 42 27.09 12.40 17.24
C LEU A 42 26.68 13.43 16.19
N ALA A 43 26.13 14.59 16.59
CA ALA A 43 25.77 15.64 15.65
C ALA A 43 26.97 16.12 14.84
N SER A 44 28.12 16.35 15.49
CA SER A 44 29.38 16.71 14.81
C SER A 44 29.81 15.63 13.82
N VAL A 45 29.79 14.36 14.22
CA VAL A 45 30.17 13.25 13.33
C VAL A 45 29.23 13.18 12.13
N PHE A 46 27.92 13.35 12.33
CA PHE A 46 26.95 13.32 11.24
C PHE A 46 27.05 14.53 10.31
N GLU A 47 27.43 15.70 10.82
CA GLU A 47 27.74 16.87 9.98
C GLU A 47 28.94 16.60 9.07
N ASP A 48 30.00 15.98 9.60
CA ASP A 48 31.22 15.65 8.84
C ASP A 48 30.95 14.65 7.71
N VAL A 49 30.05 13.68 7.93
CA VAL A 49 29.71 12.66 6.92
C VAL A 49 28.45 13.00 6.12
N ALA A 50 27.83 14.17 6.31
CA ALA A 50 26.50 14.48 5.77
C ALA A 50 26.42 14.34 4.23
N GLU A 51 27.51 14.65 3.52
CA GLU A 51 27.58 14.55 2.06
C GLU A 51 27.82 13.11 1.55
N GLU A 52 28.30 12.21 2.42
CA GLU A 52 28.59 10.81 2.11
C GLU A 52 27.45 9.86 2.52
N ILE A 53 26.45 10.33 3.27
CA ILE A 53 25.29 9.54 3.65
C ILE A 53 24.42 9.25 2.41
N GLU A 54 24.46 8.01 1.94
CA GLU A 54 23.51 7.51 0.95
C GLU A 54 22.14 7.24 1.62
N ILE A 55 21.13 8.02 1.25
CA ILE A 55 19.74 7.71 1.62
C ILE A 55 19.26 6.60 0.70
N VAL A 56 19.37 5.37 1.16
CA VAL A 56 18.74 4.22 0.50
C VAL A 56 17.25 4.26 0.84
N GLU A 57 16.42 4.71 -0.11
CA GLU A 57 14.99 4.45 -0.06
C GLU A 57 14.81 2.94 -0.02
N ASN A 58 14.41 2.40 1.14
CA ASN A 58 13.95 1.02 1.21
C ASN A 58 12.68 0.94 0.37
N LYS A 59 12.79 0.47 -0.87
CA LYS A 59 11.64 0.00 -1.65
C LYS A 59 10.85 -0.94 -0.74
N PRO A 60 9.53 -0.75 -0.61
CA PRO A 60 8.78 -1.48 0.39
C PRO A 60 8.96 -2.98 0.16
N LYS A 61 9.51 -3.67 1.16
CA LYS A 61 9.20 -5.08 1.37
C LYS A 61 7.69 -5.18 1.29
N ILE A 62 7.15 -5.99 0.38
CA ILE A 62 5.73 -6.37 0.33
C ILE A 62 5.23 -6.44 1.78
N HIS A 63 4.41 -5.45 2.17
CA HIS A 63 3.99 -5.26 3.55
C HIS A 63 3.31 -6.56 4.01
N GLU A 64 3.47 -6.96 5.26
CA GLU A 64 2.86 -8.19 5.81
C GLU A 64 1.37 -8.30 5.45
N ASP A 65 0.68 -7.15 5.44
CA ASP A 65 -0.72 -7.01 5.03
C ASP A 65 -1.00 -7.40 3.57
N LEU A 66 -0.10 -7.10 2.63
CA LEU A 66 -0.28 -7.48 1.23
C LEU A 66 -0.10 -9.00 1.06
N ARG A 67 0.85 -9.61 1.77
CA ARG A 67 0.98 -11.09 1.78
C ARG A 67 -0.27 -11.74 2.37
N SER A 68 -0.73 -11.25 3.52
CA SER A 68 -1.97 -11.70 4.15
C SER A 68 -3.17 -11.56 3.21
N LEU A 69 -3.28 -10.43 2.49
CA LEU A 69 -4.34 -10.23 1.51
C LEU A 69 -4.25 -11.19 0.32
N LEU A 70 -3.04 -11.47 -0.19
CA LEU A 70 -2.83 -12.44 -1.26
C LEU A 70 -3.20 -13.86 -0.82
N ASP A 71 -2.91 -14.22 0.43
CA ASP A 71 -3.29 -15.53 0.99
C ASP A 71 -4.80 -15.63 1.18
N ARG A 72 -5.44 -14.61 1.76
CA ARG A 72 -6.91 -14.50 1.79
C ARG A 72 -7.55 -14.55 0.40
N THR A 73 -6.89 -13.97 -0.60
CA THR A 73 -7.36 -14.04 -1.99
C THR A 73 -7.40 -15.49 -2.47
N LYS A 74 -6.41 -16.31 -2.13
CA LYS A 74 -6.37 -17.75 -2.49
C LYS A 74 -7.45 -18.56 -1.79
N GLU A 75 -7.80 -18.19 -0.56
CA GLU A 75 -8.89 -18.80 0.19
C GLU A 75 -10.25 -18.48 -0.43
N VAL A 76 -10.53 -17.20 -0.69
CA VAL A 76 -11.80 -16.71 -1.24
C VAL A 76 -11.97 -17.14 -2.71
N PHE A 77 -10.92 -16.99 -3.51
CA PHE A 77 -10.87 -17.47 -4.89
C PHE A 77 -10.22 -18.84 -4.94
N VAL A 78 -10.95 -19.85 -4.46
CA VAL A 78 -10.49 -21.26 -4.43
C VAL A 78 -9.94 -21.68 -5.80
N GLY A 79 -8.70 -22.18 -5.80
CA GLY A 79 -7.99 -22.61 -7.00
C GLY A 79 -7.21 -21.49 -7.71
N SER A 80 -7.21 -20.27 -7.17
CA SER A 80 -6.33 -19.21 -7.63
C SER A 80 -4.88 -19.45 -7.20
N PHE A 81 -3.95 -18.94 -8.01
CA PHE A 81 -2.51 -19.10 -7.78
C PHE A 81 -1.75 -17.99 -8.51
N ILE A 82 -0.51 -17.76 -8.08
CA ILE A 82 0.42 -16.87 -8.79
C ILE A 82 1.30 -17.73 -9.69
N ASN A 83 1.36 -17.39 -10.98
CA ASN A 83 2.18 -18.13 -11.95
C ASN A 83 3.64 -17.63 -11.96
N ARG A 84 4.49 -18.25 -12.79
CA ARG A 84 5.93 -17.88 -12.92
C ARG A 84 6.15 -16.49 -13.55
N SER A 85 5.13 -15.94 -14.19
CA SER A 85 5.14 -14.60 -14.78
C SER A 85 4.56 -13.53 -13.85
N ASN A 86 4.44 -13.86 -12.55
CA ASN A 86 3.92 -12.96 -11.52
C ASN A 86 2.48 -12.48 -11.79
N GLU A 87 1.67 -13.33 -12.43
CA GLU A 87 0.24 -13.09 -12.63
C GLU A 87 -0.56 -13.83 -11.57
N LEU A 88 -1.44 -13.10 -10.89
CA LEU A 88 -2.46 -13.69 -10.02
C LEU A 88 -3.61 -14.19 -10.89
N ILE A 89 -3.70 -15.50 -11.03
CA ILE A 89 -4.75 -16.18 -11.80
C ILE A 89 -5.92 -16.50 -10.87
N PHE A 90 -7.08 -15.87 -11.07
CA PHE A 90 -8.30 -16.12 -10.29
C PHE A 90 -9.11 -17.31 -10.83
N ASP A 91 -9.20 -17.43 -12.16
CA ASP A 91 -9.83 -18.56 -12.84
C ASP A 91 -9.20 -18.77 -14.22
N ARG A 92 -8.52 -19.91 -14.39
CA ARG A 92 -7.89 -20.29 -15.66
C ARG A 92 -8.89 -20.43 -16.80
N ARG A 93 -10.10 -20.97 -16.51
CA ARG A 93 -11.08 -21.28 -17.56
C ARG A 93 -11.68 -20.02 -18.17
N SER A 94 -11.79 -18.95 -17.39
CA SER A 94 -12.31 -17.66 -17.84
C SER A 94 -11.22 -16.65 -18.18
N ASN A 95 -9.95 -17.07 -18.14
CA ASN A 95 -8.79 -16.20 -18.34
C ASN A 95 -8.85 -14.95 -17.45
N LEU A 96 -9.23 -15.12 -16.18
CA LEU A 96 -9.37 -14.03 -15.22
C LEU A 96 -8.09 -13.89 -14.40
N TYR A 97 -7.32 -12.84 -14.65
CA TYR A 97 -6.04 -12.58 -13.99
C TYR A 97 -5.63 -11.10 -14.07
N PHE A 98 -4.63 -10.71 -13.28
CA PHE A 98 -3.81 -9.53 -13.54
C PHE A 98 -2.37 -9.75 -13.06
N ARG A 99 -1.43 -8.95 -13.58
CA ARG A 99 -0.01 -8.94 -13.16
C ARG A 99 0.18 -8.24 -11.82
N LEU A 100 1.15 -8.70 -11.03
CA LEU A 100 1.54 -8.14 -9.74
C LEU A 100 2.82 -7.30 -9.81
N ASP A 101 3.42 -7.11 -10.99
CA ASP A 101 4.73 -6.44 -11.15
C ASP A 101 4.77 -5.00 -10.62
N ASP A 102 3.62 -4.33 -10.61
CA ASP A 102 3.36 -2.96 -10.18
C ASP A 102 2.44 -2.89 -8.96
N VAL A 103 2.43 -3.95 -8.13
CA VAL A 103 1.62 -4.03 -6.90
C VAL A 103 2.54 -4.23 -5.70
N GLU A 104 2.82 -3.14 -4.98
CA GLU A 104 3.68 -3.16 -3.80
C GLU A 104 2.87 -2.99 -2.49
N THR A 105 1.66 -2.43 -2.60
CA THR A 105 0.80 -2.11 -1.45
C THR A 105 -0.59 -2.73 -1.54
N VAL A 106 -1.27 -2.84 -0.39
CA VAL A 106 -2.68 -3.26 -0.32
C VAL A 106 -3.59 -2.32 -1.13
N LEU A 107 -3.31 -1.01 -1.11
CA LEU A 107 -4.09 -0.03 -1.85
C LEU A 107 -3.98 -0.25 -3.37
N GLU A 108 -2.78 -0.52 -3.88
CA GLU A 108 -2.57 -0.83 -5.29
C GLU A 108 -3.22 -2.13 -5.71
N PHE A 109 -3.18 -3.16 -4.84
CA PHE A 109 -3.89 -4.41 -5.08
C PHE A 109 -5.40 -4.17 -5.21
N LYS A 110 -5.99 -3.40 -4.30
CA LYS A 110 -7.41 -3.02 -4.36
C LYS A 110 -7.73 -2.22 -5.63
N CYS A 111 -6.87 -1.29 -6.04
CA CYS A 111 -7.02 -0.56 -7.30
C CYS A 111 -7.03 -1.52 -8.50
N LYS A 112 -6.12 -2.51 -8.54
CA LYS A 112 -6.10 -3.53 -9.58
C LYS A 112 -7.35 -4.39 -9.59
N MET A 113 -7.84 -4.80 -8.43
CA MET A 113 -9.10 -5.52 -8.31
C MET A 113 -10.24 -4.73 -8.99
N MET A 114 -10.40 -3.45 -8.66
CA MET A 114 -11.41 -2.56 -9.26
C MET A 114 -11.24 -2.44 -10.78
N ALA A 115 -10.01 -2.18 -11.24
CA ALA A 115 -9.71 -1.94 -12.64
C ALA A 115 -9.90 -3.18 -13.53
N TRP A 116 -9.46 -4.34 -13.07
CA TRP A 116 -9.32 -5.54 -13.90
C TRP A 116 -10.45 -6.55 -13.72
N LEU A 117 -11.17 -6.57 -12.58
CA LEU A 117 -12.30 -7.50 -12.37
C LEU A 117 -13.66 -6.85 -12.69
N SER A 118 -13.77 -5.52 -12.71
CA SER A 118 -15.03 -4.83 -13.03
C SER A 118 -15.55 -5.16 -14.44
N ARG A 119 -14.69 -5.17 -15.47
CA ARG A 119 -15.09 -5.54 -16.84
C ARG A 119 -15.52 -7.00 -16.97
N PRO A 120 -14.78 -8.00 -16.45
CA PRO A 120 -15.25 -9.39 -16.45
C PRO A 120 -16.60 -9.56 -15.78
N ILE A 121 -16.81 -8.99 -14.59
CA ILE A 121 -18.07 -9.07 -13.83
C ILE A 121 -19.24 -8.45 -14.61
N THR A 122 -19.00 -7.33 -15.31
CA THR A 122 -20.08 -6.60 -15.99
C THR A 122 -20.38 -7.15 -17.38
N LYS A 123 -19.35 -7.41 -18.21
CA LYS A 123 -19.52 -7.56 -19.66
C LYS A 123 -18.90 -8.83 -20.29
N SER A 124 -18.07 -9.60 -19.59
CA SER A 124 -17.30 -10.69 -20.24
C SER A 124 -17.62 -12.09 -19.73
N LEU A 125 -17.99 -12.23 -18.47
CA LEU A 125 -18.37 -13.51 -17.88
C LEU A 125 -19.85 -13.82 -18.15
N SER A 126 -20.21 -15.10 -18.14
CA SER A 126 -21.62 -15.50 -18.06
C SER A 126 -22.23 -15.03 -16.74
N ASP A 127 -23.54 -14.79 -16.70
CA ASP A 127 -24.23 -14.28 -15.51
C ASP A 127 -23.95 -15.12 -14.25
N TYR A 128 -23.92 -16.46 -14.40
CA TYR A 128 -23.58 -17.38 -13.31
C TYR A 128 -22.17 -17.14 -12.77
N LYS A 129 -21.17 -17.01 -13.66
CA LYS A 129 -19.78 -16.78 -13.26
C LYS A 129 -19.57 -15.37 -12.73
N ALA A 130 -20.17 -14.37 -13.36
CA ALA A 130 -20.13 -12.98 -12.92
C ALA A 130 -20.64 -12.85 -11.48
N ARG A 131 -21.75 -13.51 -11.14
CA ARG A 131 -22.30 -13.52 -9.78
C ARG A 131 -21.34 -14.13 -8.75
N ILE A 132 -20.69 -15.25 -9.08
CA ILE A 132 -19.72 -15.90 -8.19
C ILE A 132 -18.49 -15.02 -7.98
N VAL A 133 -17.94 -14.45 -9.07
CA VAL A 133 -16.76 -13.57 -9.00
C VAL A 133 -17.08 -12.30 -8.23
N LEU A 134 -18.26 -11.69 -8.42
CA LEU A 134 -18.71 -10.54 -7.65
C LEU A 134 -18.88 -10.86 -6.16
N GLN A 135 -19.46 -12.02 -5.82
CA GLN A 135 -19.58 -12.45 -4.43
C GLN A 135 -18.21 -12.55 -3.75
N ARG A 136 -17.25 -13.19 -4.42
CA ARG A 136 -15.87 -13.34 -3.93
C ARG A 136 -15.13 -12.00 -3.85
N PHE A 137 -15.36 -11.12 -4.82
CA PHE A 137 -14.84 -9.76 -4.81
C PHE A 137 -15.32 -8.99 -3.57
N ASN A 138 -16.63 -9.04 -3.31
CA ASN A 138 -17.27 -8.41 -2.16
C ASN A 138 -16.75 -8.98 -0.84
N GLU A 139 -16.65 -10.31 -0.74
CA GLU A 139 -16.11 -11.01 0.43
C GLU A 139 -14.66 -10.61 0.73
N LEU A 140 -13.80 -10.60 -0.29
CA LEU A 140 -12.38 -10.28 -0.12
C LEU A 140 -12.17 -8.84 0.35
N LEU A 141 -12.89 -7.89 -0.27
CA LEU A 141 -12.73 -6.46 -0.02
C LEU A 141 -13.62 -5.90 1.09
N GLY A 142 -14.52 -6.71 1.66
CA GLY A 142 -15.47 -6.28 2.68
C GLY A 142 -16.52 -5.29 2.14
N THR A 143 -16.98 -5.50 0.91
CA THR A 143 -17.94 -4.62 0.22
C THR A 143 -19.25 -5.36 -0.09
N ASN A 144 -20.24 -4.64 -0.62
CA ASN A 144 -21.52 -5.22 -1.01
C ASN A 144 -21.99 -4.65 -2.36
N PHE A 145 -21.10 -4.57 -3.34
CA PHE A 145 -21.43 -4.02 -4.66
C PHE A 145 -22.43 -4.91 -5.39
N SER A 146 -23.40 -4.26 -6.01
CA SER A 146 -24.27 -4.84 -7.01
C SER A 146 -23.59 -4.87 -8.38
N ARG A 147 -24.20 -5.56 -9.34
CA ARG A 147 -23.71 -5.54 -10.73
C ARG A 147 -23.77 -4.14 -11.35
N ALA A 148 -24.73 -3.30 -10.95
CA ALA A 148 -24.83 -1.92 -11.40
C ALA A 148 -23.69 -1.05 -10.83
N ASP A 149 -23.31 -1.29 -9.57
CA ASP A 149 -22.16 -0.60 -8.98
C ASP A 149 -20.86 -0.98 -9.69
N MET A 150 -20.71 -2.26 -10.06
CA MET A 150 -19.56 -2.71 -10.86
C MET A 150 -19.54 -2.09 -12.26
N GLU A 151 -20.69 -1.73 -12.83
CA GLU A 151 -20.77 -1.01 -14.10
C GLU A 151 -20.26 0.42 -13.97
N LEU A 152 -20.63 1.13 -12.89
CA LEU A 152 -20.07 2.44 -12.55
C LEU A 152 -18.55 2.36 -12.31
N ILE A 153 -18.10 1.37 -11.54
CA ILE A 153 -16.68 1.12 -11.29
C ILE A 153 -15.94 0.84 -12.59
N TYR A 154 -16.50 0.00 -13.47
CA TYR A 154 -15.89 -0.26 -14.77
C TYR A 154 -15.81 0.99 -15.64
N ASP A 155 -16.89 1.77 -15.73
CA ASP A 155 -16.94 2.98 -16.54
C ASP A 155 -15.90 4.02 -16.11
N ARG A 156 -15.69 4.16 -14.79
CA ARG A 156 -14.84 5.22 -14.23
C ARG A 156 -13.41 4.78 -13.92
N LEU A 157 -13.22 3.53 -13.50
CA LEU A 157 -11.96 3.01 -12.96
C LEU A 157 -11.38 1.84 -13.78
N GLY A 158 -12.14 1.32 -14.75
CA GLY A 158 -11.74 0.20 -15.59
C GLY A 158 -10.40 0.43 -16.29
N ASN A 159 -9.64 -0.65 -16.46
CA ASN A 159 -8.30 -0.64 -17.09
C ASN A 159 -7.29 0.34 -16.42
N GLY A 160 -7.57 0.83 -15.22
CA GLY A 160 -6.68 1.73 -14.49
C GLY A 160 -6.64 3.16 -15.04
N VAL A 161 -7.67 3.59 -15.79
CA VAL A 161 -7.69 4.90 -16.47
C VAL A 161 -7.58 6.10 -15.52
N ALA A 162 -8.05 5.97 -14.28
CA ALA A 162 -8.09 7.04 -13.29
C ALA A 162 -7.56 6.56 -11.93
N LYS A 163 -6.23 6.37 -11.82
CA LYS A 163 -5.58 5.88 -10.58
C LYS A 163 -5.91 6.75 -9.36
N THR A 164 -5.82 8.08 -9.48
CA THR A 164 -6.10 9.01 -8.37
C THR A 164 -7.54 8.89 -7.87
N LEU A 165 -8.51 8.89 -8.79
CA LEU A 165 -9.93 8.71 -8.44
C LEU A 165 -10.19 7.35 -7.79
N CYS A 166 -9.50 6.29 -8.23
CA CYS A 166 -9.63 4.96 -7.63
C CYS A 166 -9.10 4.95 -6.19
N ILE A 167 -8.02 5.67 -5.91
CA ILE A 167 -7.47 5.81 -4.55
C ILE A 167 -8.47 6.56 -3.66
N GLU A 168 -8.96 7.71 -4.10
CA GLU A 168 -9.98 8.49 -3.37
C GLU A 168 -11.25 7.66 -3.11
N PHE A 169 -11.68 6.87 -4.09
CA PHE A 169 -12.80 5.94 -3.95
C PHE A 169 -12.55 4.89 -2.87
N ILE A 170 -11.36 4.30 -2.78
CA ILE A 170 -11.04 3.31 -1.75
C ILE A 170 -10.91 3.97 -0.36
N GLU A 171 -10.26 5.13 -0.28
CA GLU A 171 -10.03 5.85 0.98
C GLU A 171 -11.31 6.45 1.57
N SER A 172 -12.27 6.83 0.72
CA SER A 172 -13.63 7.23 1.13
C SER A 172 -14.50 6.06 1.62
N ASN A 173 -13.92 4.86 1.77
CA ASN A 173 -14.64 3.62 2.07
C ASN A 173 -15.70 3.29 1.00
N TYR A 174 -15.31 3.45 -0.27
CA TYR A 174 -16.09 3.09 -1.45
C TYR A 174 -17.34 3.94 -1.68
N ASP A 175 -17.25 5.26 -1.49
CA ASP A 175 -18.37 6.16 -1.80
C ASP A 175 -18.64 6.23 -3.32
N LEU A 176 -19.71 5.56 -3.76
CA LEU A 176 -20.15 5.52 -5.15
C LEU A 176 -20.55 6.90 -5.70
N SER A 177 -20.80 7.90 -4.85
CA SER A 177 -21.09 9.26 -5.29
C SER A 177 -19.93 9.86 -6.10
N LEU A 178 -18.69 9.52 -5.76
CA LEU A 178 -17.47 9.96 -6.44
C LEU A 178 -17.37 9.47 -7.90
N LEU A 179 -18.08 8.39 -8.23
CA LEU A 179 -18.08 7.77 -9.56
C LEU A 179 -19.25 8.26 -10.43
N LYS A 180 -20.20 8.99 -9.86
CA LYS A 180 -21.31 9.59 -10.62
C LYS A 180 -20.81 10.82 -11.38
N ARG A 181 -21.55 11.22 -12.41
CA ARG A 181 -21.31 12.46 -13.19
C ARG A 181 -22.38 13.47 -12.86
#